data_AF-A0A2S6Q2I9-F1
#
_entry.id   AF-A0A2S6Q2I9-F1
#
_cell.length_a   1.000
_cell.length_b   1.000
_cell.length_c   1.000
_cell.angle_alpha   90.00
_cell.angle_beta   90.00
_cell.angle_gamma   90.00
#
_symmetry.space_group_name_H-M   'P 1'
#
loop_
_entity.id
_entity.type
_entity.pdbx_description
1 polymer ?
#
loop_
_entity_poly.entity_id
_entity_poly.type
_entity_poly.pdbx_seq_one_letter_code
_entity_poly.pdbx_strand_id
1 'polypeptide(L)'
;MTWGLFAAWAVHDAEELATMARWAAKAGPRLQERFPQVPDAVWRRMELSQREVNTAIGLMAGVVAAAAAAGARTGGRSPFFGTVLFGFGLHGAVHLAQSAAYRGYTPGVVTAPLVVIPYSVWAVRRLAAAGVPVGGGRSAAAGLALFPVVAGGVQGLARLLNRR
;
A
#
# COMPACT_ATOMS: atom_id res chain seq x y z
N MET A 1 -2.88 0.92 19.46
CA MET A 1 -3.56 1.31 18.20
C MET A 1 -2.55 1.75 17.17
N THR A 2 -1.82 2.85 17.35
CA THR A 2 -0.93 3.43 16.33
C THR A 2 0.18 2.50 15.82
N TRP A 3 0.87 1.77 16.70
CA TRP A 3 1.82 0.72 16.30
C TRP A 3 1.17 -0.50 15.64
N GLY A 4 -0.14 -0.68 15.84
CA GLY A 4 -0.91 -1.68 15.10
C GLY A 4 -0.92 -1.39 13.60
N LEU A 5 -0.71 -0.14 13.16
CA LEU A 5 -0.60 0.21 11.75
C LEU A 5 0.63 -0.44 11.14
N PHE A 6 1.76 -0.33 11.84
CA PHE A 6 3.00 -0.94 11.39
C PHE A 6 2.91 -2.48 11.41
N ALA A 7 2.31 -3.07 12.44
CA ALA A 7 2.11 -4.51 12.50
C ALA A 7 1.18 -5.03 11.38
N ALA A 8 0.03 -4.36 11.16
CA ALA A 8 -0.91 -4.71 10.11
C ALA A 8 -0.27 -4.56 8.72
N TRP A 9 0.47 -3.48 8.50
CA TRP A 9 1.25 -3.26 7.29
C TRP A 9 2.30 -4.36 7.09
N ALA A 10 3.07 -4.72 8.11
CA ALA A 10 4.10 -5.75 7.98
C ALA A 10 3.52 -7.13 7.61
N VAL A 11 2.35 -7.49 8.16
CA VAL A 11 1.66 -8.73 7.79
C VAL A 11 1.18 -8.67 6.33
N HIS A 12 0.62 -7.55 5.90
CA HIS A 12 0.17 -7.36 4.53
C HIS A 12 1.32 -7.40 3.53
N ASP A 13 2.38 -6.61 3.78
CA ASP A 13 3.52 -6.52 2.89
C ASP A 13 4.38 -7.79 2.91
N ALA A 14 4.26 -8.67 3.91
CA ALA A 14 4.85 -10.01 3.85
C ALA A 14 4.22 -10.87 2.73
N GLU A 15 2.91 -10.79 2.52
CA GLU A 15 2.25 -11.43 1.38
C GLU A 15 2.76 -10.84 0.06
N GLU A 16 2.83 -9.51 -0.02
CA GLU A 16 3.34 -8.80 -1.20
C GLU A 16 4.80 -9.17 -1.49
N LEU A 17 5.68 -9.12 -0.49
CA LEU A 17 7.10 -9.47 -0.59
C LEU A 17 7.28 -10.88 -1.15
N ALA A 18 6.49 -11.84 -0.68
CA ALA A 18 6.58 -13.24 -1.07
C ALA A 18 6.01 -13.53 -2.47
N THR A 19 5.09 -12.69 -2.98
CA THR A 19 4.29 -13.04 -4.16
C THR A 19 4.38 -12.06 -5.33
N MET A 20 4.73 -10.79 -5.10
CA MET A 20 4.62 -9.73 -6.09
C MET A 20 5.50 -9.93 -7.32
N ALA A 21 6.81 -10.16 -7.15
CA ALA A 21 7.73 -10.33 -8.28
C ALA A 21 7.35 -11.55 -9.14
N ARG A 22 7.07 -12.69 -8.50
CA ARG A 22 6.67 -13.92 -9.21
C ARG A 22 5.32 -13.76 -9.92
N TRP A 23 4.36 -13.13 -9.27
CA TRP A 23 3.06 -12.86 -9.87
C TRP A 23 3.19 -11.94 -11.08
N ALA A 24 3.96 -10.85 -10.97
CA ALA A 24 4.16 -9.89 -12.04
C ALA A 24 4.80 -10.54 -13.28
N ALA A 25 5.82 -11.37 -13.10
CA ALA A 25 6.45 -12.13 -14.19
C ALA A 25 5.48 -13.09 -14.90
N LYS A 26 4.55 -13.71 -14.17
CA LYS A 26 3.57 -14.67 -14.72
C LYS A 26 2.34 -13.99 -15.34
N ALA A 27 1.86 -12.92 -14.72
CA ALA A 27 0.64 -12.22 -15.12
C ALA A 27 0.90 -11.18 -16.21
N GLY A 28 2.10 -10.57 -16.24
CA GLY A 28 2.49 -9.52 -17.18
C GLY A 28 2.22 -9.87 -18.65
N PRO A 29 2.79 -10.95 -19.20
CA PRO A 29 2.57 -11.33 -20.60
C PRO A 29 1.09 -11.56 -20.94
N ARG A 30 0.35 -12.23 -20.05
CA ARG A 30 -1.08 -12.51 -20.23
C ARG A 30 -1.94 -11.24 -20.22
N LEU A 31 -1.57 -10.26 -19.39
CA LEU A 31 -2.26 -8.97 -19.34
C LEU A 31 -1.93 -8.11 -20.55
N GLN A 32 -0.67 -8.15 -21.03
CA GLN A 32 -0.26 -7.46 -22.25
C GLN A 32 -1.00 -8.00 -23.48
N GLU A 33 -1.12 -9.32 -23.61
CA GLU A 33 -1.91 -9.97 -24.67
C GLU A 33 -3.39 -9.59 -24.60
N ARG A 34 -3.95 -9.50 -23.39
CA ARG A 34 -5.37 -9.17 -23.17
C ARG A 34 -5.69 -7.69 -23.42
N PHE A 35 -4.73 -6.80 -23.26
CA PHE A 35 -4.92 -5.36 -23.37
C PHE A 35 -3.87 -4.73 -24.32
N PRO A 36 -3.87 -5.11 -25.61
CA PRO A 36 -2.86 -4.66 -26.58
C PRO A 36 -2.89 -3.14 -26.84
N GLN A 37 -3.98 -2.46 -26.48
CA GLN A 37 -4.11 -1.00 -26.58
C GLN A 37 -3.27 -0.23 -25.54
N VAL A 38 -2.79 -0.91 -24.49
CA VAL A 38 -1.98 -0.27 -23.44
C VAL A 38 -0.53 -0.17 -23.93
N PRO A 39 0.12 1.00 -23.86
CA PRO A 39 1.48 1.17 -24.35
C PRO A 39 2.50 0.26 -23.64
N ASP A 40 3.49 -0.25 -24.37
CA ASP A 40 4.59 -1.08 -23.83
C ASP A 40 5.33 -0.43 -22.66
N ALA A 41 5.38 0.91 -22.63
CA ALA A 41 5.96 1.65 -21.52
C ALA A 41 5.25 1.38 -20.18
N VAL A 42 3.96 1.07 -20.20
CA VAL A 42 3.18 0.69 -19.02
C VAL A 42 3.49 -0.75 -18.64
N TRP A 43 3.59 -1.66 -19.61
CA TRP A 43 3.94 -3.07 -19.36
C TRP A 43 5.34 -3.25 -18.78
N ARG A 44 6.32 -2.45 -19.25
CA ARG A 44 7.66 -2.38 -18.62
C ARG A 44 7.61 -1.96 -17.15
N ARG A 45 6.54 -1.31 -16.69
CA ARG A 45 6.37 -1.03 -15.25
C ARG A 45 5.90 -2.24 -14.44
N MET A 46 5.41 -3.30 -15.08
CA MET A 46 5.11 -4.58 -14.42
C MET A 46 6.33 -5.48 -14.31
N GLU A 47 7.42 -5.20 -15.04
CA GLU A 47 8.70 -5.83 -14.80
C GLU A 47 9.23 -5.39 -13.44
N LEU A 48 9.14 -6.31 -12.48
CA LEU A 48 9.53 -6.12 -11.08
C LEU A 48 10.42 -7.28 -10.67
N SER A 49 11.69 -6.97 -10.44
CA SER A 49 12.62 -7.90 -9.81
C SER A 49 12.34 -8.00 -8.30
N GLN A 50 12.70 -9.14 -7.70
CA GLN A 50 12.58 -9.30 -6.25
C GLN A 50 13.41 -8.26 -5.48
N ARG A 51 14.55 -7.82 -6.04
CA ARG A 51 15.38 -6.77 -5.41
C ARG A 51 14.65 -5.44 -5.33
N GLU A 52 13.97 -5.04 -6.42
CA GLU A 52 13.17 -3.82 -6.44
C GLU A 52 12.00 -3.89 -5.45
N VAL A 53 11.32 -5.05 -5.36
CA VAL A 53 10.26 -5.28 -4.37
C VAL A 53 10.81 -5.14 -2.94
N ASN A 54 11.94 -5.79 -2.65
CA ASN A 54 12.57 -5.71 -1.33
C ASN A 54 12.94 -4.26 -0.95
N THR A 55 13.55 -3.52 -1.88
CA THR A 55 13.91 -2.11 -1.66
C THR A 55 12.67 -1.25 -1.44
N ALA A 56 11.62 -1.43 -2.25
CA ALA A 56 10.39 -0.66 -2.14
C ALA A 56 9.70 -0.90 -0.78
N ILE A 57 9.56 -2.17 -0.37
CA ILE A 57 8.96 -2.55 0.92
C ILE A 57 9.82 -2.02 2.08
N GLY A 58 11.15 -2.10 1.99
CA GLY A 58 12.04 -1.55 3.02
C GLY A 58 11.91 -0.02 3.19
N LEU A 59 11.80 0.72 2.09
CA LEU A 59 11.55 2.17 2.13
C LEU A 59 10.18 2.49 2.74
N MET A 60 9.15 1.73 2.34
CA MET A 60 7.79 1.90 2.87
C MET A 60 7.72 1.58 4.38
N ALA A 61 8.48 0.58 4.84
CA ALA A 61 8.60 0.25 6.26
C ALA A 61 9.01 1.48 7.08
N GLY A 62 9.98 2.26 6.60
CA GLY A 62 10.43 3.49 7.24
C GLY A 62 9.32 4.55 7.33
N VAL A 63 8.57 4.76 6.24
CA VAL A 63 7.43 5.70 6.19
C VAL A 63 6.34 5.30 7.18
N VAL A 64 5.93 4.02 7.17
CA VAL A 64 4.85 3.51 8.02
C VAL A 64 5.27 3.49 9.49
N ALA A 65 6.51 3.10 9.80
CA ALA A 65 7.06 3.17 11.15
C ALA A 65 7.11 4.60 11.69
N ALA A 66 7.57 5.57 10.87
CA ALA A 66 7.59 6.98 11.24
C ALA A 66 6.17 7.51 11.51
N ALA A 67 5.19 7.12 10.69
CA ALA A 67 3.79 7.48 10.88
C ALA A 67 3.22 6.87 12.16
N ALA A 68 3.46 5.59 12.42
CA ALA A 68 3.05 4.90 13.64
C ALA A 68 3.65 5.56 14.90
N ALA A 69 4.94 5.92 14.86
CA ALA A 69 5.64 6.61 15.94
C ALA A 69 5.09 8.04 16.17
N ALA A 70 4.81 8.79 15.10
CA ALA A 70 4.18 10.11 15.20
C ALA A 70 2.76 10.01 15.78
N GLY A 71 1.99 9.00 15.38
CA GLY A 71 0.70 8.67 15.97
C GLY A 71 0.83 8.35 17.46
N ALA A 72 1.78 7.50 17.85
CA ALA A 72 2.00 7.12 19.24
C ALA A 72 2.30 8.34 20.13
N ARG A 73 3.21 9.22 19.68
CA ARG A 73 3.59 10.44 20.40
C ARG A 73 2.46 11.45 20.59
N THR A 74 1.45 11.43 19.71
CA THR A 74 0.35 12.40 19.69
C THR A 74 -0.98 11.83 20.17
N GLY A 75 -0.98 10.58 20.67
CA GLY A 75 -2.22 9.86 20.99
C GLY A 75 -3.15 9.69 19.78
N GLY A 76 -2.58 9.59 18.57
CA GLY A 76 -3.30 9.42 17.31
C GLY A 76 -3.67 10.71 16.57
N ARG A 77 -3.36 11.89 17.13
CA ARG A 77 -3.72 13.20 16.54
C ARG A 77 -2.80 13.69 15.42
N SER A 78 -1.71 12.98 15.15
CA SER A 78 -0.78 13.34 14.07
C SER A 78 -1.48 13.30 12.71
N PRO A 79 -1.48 14.40 11.94
CA PRO A 79 -2.02 14.40 10.58
C PRO A 79 -1.30 13.40 9.67
N PHE A 80 0.02 13.24 9.84
CA PHE A 80 0.81 12.26 9.10
C PHE A 80 0.34 10.83 9.37
N PHE A 81 0.15 10.48 10.64
CA PHE A 81 -0.42 9.17 11.02
C PHE A 81 -1.82 8.97 10.41
N GLY A 82 -2.70 9.97 10.50
CA GLY A 82 -4.06 9.89 9.93
C GLY A 82 -4.07 9.70 8.42
N THR A 83 -3.20 10.41 7.69
CA THR A 83 -3.04 10.27 6.23
C THR A 83 -2.54 8.88 5.86
N VAL A 84 -1.52 8.36 6.54
CA VAL A 84 -0.98 7.02 6.25
C VAL A 84 -1.98 5.93 6.62
N LEU A 85 -2.69 6.06 7.76
CA LEU A 85 -3.75 5.12 8.15
C LEU A 85 -4.87 5.06 7.10
N PHE A 86 -5.31 6.20 6.59
CA PHE A 86 -6.33 6.25 5.55
C PHE A 86 -5.82 5.68 4.22
N GLY A 87 -4.60 6.05 3.81
CA GLY A 87 -3.94 5.51 2.62
C GLY A 87 -3.77 3.99 2.70
N PHE A 88 -3.44 3.44 3.87
CA PHE A 88 -3.35 2.01 4.10
C PHE A 88 -4.71 1.31 3.92
N GLY A 89 -5.78 1.87 4.46
CA GLY A 89 -7.13 1.34 4.21
C GLY A 89 -7.53 1.35 2.73
N LEU A 90 -7.22 2.45 2.03
CA LEU A 90 -7.47 2.58 0.58
C LEU A 90 -6.64 1.57 -0.23
N HIS A 91 -5.38 1.35 0.13
CA HIS A 91 -4.49 0.36 -0.47
C HIS A 91 -5.12 -1.04 -0.47
N GLY A 92 -5.68 -1.45 0.68
CA GLY A 92 -6.42 -2.71 0.77
C GLY A 92 -7.62 -2.78 -0.18
N ALA A 93 -8.37 -1.70 -0.35
CA ALA A 93 -9.48 -1.65 -1.31
C ALA A 93 -9.01 -1.73 -2.76
N VAL A 94 -7.86 -1.12 -3.10
CA VAL A 94 -7.24 -1.22 -4.42
C VAL A 94 -6.88 -2.66 -4.75
N HIS A 95 -6.33 -3.42 -3.80
CA HIS A 95 -6.03 -4.85 -4.00
C HIS A 95 -7.27 -5.69 -4.31
N LEU A 96 -8.37 -5.44 -3.59
CA LEU A 96 -9.64 -6.11 -3.86
C LEU A 96 -10.17 -5.77 -5.26
N ALA A 97 -10.11 -4.50 -5.65
CA ALA A 97 -10.52 -4.06 -6.98
C ALA A 97 -9.64 -4.68 -8.09
N GLN A 98 -8.32 -4.72 -7.89
CA GLN A 98 -7.38 -5.35 -8.81
C GLN A 98 -7.66 -6.84 -8.97
N SER A 99 -7.88 -7.57 -7.87
CA SER A 99 -8.24 -8.99 -7.91
C SER A 99 -9.58 -9.25 -8.58
N ALA A 100 -10.59 -8.42 -8.33
CA ALA A 100 -11.89 -8.52 -9.00
C ALA A 100 -11.75 -8.28 -10.51
N ALA A 101 -10.99 -7.27 -10.92
CA ALA A 101 -10.73 -6.97 -12.33
C ALA A 101 -9.90 -8.09 -13.01
N TYR A 102 -8.90 -8.62 -12.29
CA TYR A 102 -8.08 -9.74 -12.74
C TYR A 102 -8.86 -11.07 -12.78
N ARG A 103 -9.95 -11.17 -12.01
CA ARG A 103 -10.75 -12.38 -11.79
C ARG A 103 -9.92 -13.54 -11.23
N GLY A 104 -9.06 -13.23 -10.28
CA GLY A 104 -8.18 -14.21 -9.65
C GLY A 104 -7.30 -13.60 -8.59
N TYR A 105 -6.34 -14.39 -8.11
CA TYR A 105 -5.37 -13.94 -7.12
C TYR A 105 -4.48 -12.81 -7.67
N THR A 106 -4.39 -11.72 -6.90
CA THR A 106 -3.30 -10.73 -7.00
C THR A 106 -2.60 -10.63 -5.64
N PRO A 107 -1.29 -10.30 -5.60
CA PRO A 107 -0.57 -10.03 -4.36
C PRO A 107 -1.35 -9.06 -3.48
N GLY A 108 -1.54 -9.39 -2.20
CA GLY A 108 -2.23 -8.54 -1.24
C GLY A 108 -3.73 -8.84 -1.09
N VAL A 109 -4.34 -9.66 -1.95
CA VAL A 109 -5.79 -9.95 -1.90
C VAL A 109 -6.21 -10.74 -0.67
N VAL A 110 -5.33 -11.55 -0.09
CA VAL A 110 -5.68 -12.37 1.07
C VAL A 110 -5.66 -11.51 2.33
N THR A 111 -4.60 -10.76 2.54
CA THR A 111 -4.44 -9.92 3.74
C THR A 111 -5.20 -8.60 3.66
N ALA A 112 -5.55 -8.08 2.47
CA ALA A 112 -6.38 -6.89 2.34
C ALA A 112 -7.72 -6.96 3.12
N PRO A 113 -8.59 -7.97 2.88
CA PRO A 113 -9.85 -8.11 3.61
C PRO A 113 -9.68 -8.68 5.01
N LEU A 114 -8.61 -9.43 5.30
CA LEU A 114 -8.39 -10.07 6.60
C LEU A 114 -7.66 -9.18 7.61
N VAL A 115 -6.83 -8.26 7.15
CA VAL A 115 -5.93 -7.47 7.98
C VAL A 115 -6.09 -5.98 7.70
N VAL A 116 -5.83 -5.54 6.47
CA VAL A 116 -5.73 -4.11 6.12
C VAL A 116 -7.04 -3.38 6.39
N ILE A 117 -8.13 -3.83 5.78
CA ILE A 117 -9.44 -3.20 5.89
C ILE A 117 -9.99 -3.30 7.32
N PRO A 118 -10.02 -4.48 7.97
CA PRO A 118 -10.51 -4.59 9.35
C PRO A 118 -9.72 -3.71 10.33
N TYR A 119 -8.39 -3.72 10.25
CA TYR A 119 -7.56 -2.88 11.11
C TYR A 119 -7.83 -1.38 10.89
N SER A 120 -7.89 -0.96 9.63
CA SER A 120 -8.11 0.45 9.27
C SER A 120 -9.46 0.96 9.77
N VAL A 121 -10.53 0.17 9.56
CA VAL A 121 -11.87 0.48 10.07
C VAL A 121 -11.88 0.54 11.60
N TRP A 122 -11.28 -0.44 12.26
CA TRP A 122 -11.19 -0.48 13.72
C TRP A 122 -10.44 0.73 14.28
N ALA A 123 -9.28 1.07 13.71
CA ALA A 123 -8.45 2.17 14.17
C ALA A 123 -9.16 3.52 13.99
N VAL A 124 -9.83 3.74 12.85
CA VAL A 124 -10.63 4.95 12.60
C VAL A 124 -11.78 5.05 13.61
N ARG A 125 -12.53 3.96 13.85
CA ARG A 125 -13.61 3.95 14.85
C ARG A 125 -13.09 4.25 16.26
N ARG A 126 -11.93 3.70 16.62
CA ARG A 126 -11.34 3.88 17.95
C ARG A 126 -10.86 5.31 18.19
N LEU A 127 -10.32 5.96 17.16
CA LEU A 127 -9.93 7.37 17.21
C LEU A 127 -11.15 8.29 17.28
N ALA A 128 -12.18 8.02 16.48
CA ALA A 128 -13.43 8.78 16.51
C ALA A 128 -14.08 8.71 17.91
N ALA A 129 -14.14 7.51 18.50
CA ALA A 129 -14.62 7.32 19.88
C ALA A 129 -13.77 8.04 20.95
N ALA A 130 -12.50 8.35 20.63
CA ALA A 130 -11.61 9.10 21.51
C ALA A 130 -11.63 10.62 21.23
N GLY A 131 -12.56 11.11 20.38
CA GLY A 131 -12.64 12.51 19.99
C GLY A 131 -11.45 13.00 19.16
N VAL A 132 -10.67 12.08 18.59
CA VAL A 132 -9.57 12.42 17.67
C VAL A 132 -10.18 12.54 16.26
N PRO A 133 -10.06 13.70 15.60
CA PRO A 133 -10.51 13.84 14.23
C PRO A 133 -9.73 12.88 13.34
N VAL A 134 -10.44 11.92 12.74
CA VAL A 134 -9.88 11.01 11.73
C VAL A 134 -10.60 11.33 10.43
N GLY A 135 -9.83 11.65 9.39
CA GLY A 135 -10.43 11.84 8.07
C GLY A 135 -11.32 13.08 7.96
N GLY A 136 -10.84 14.25 8.42
CA GLY A 136 -11.34 15.49 7.84
C GLY A 136 -11.10 15.49 6.32
N GLY A 137 -11.95 16.16 5.53
CA GLY A 137 -11.86 16.14 4.05
C GLY A 137 -10.46 16.41 3.51
N ARG A 138 -9.64 17.19 4.21
CA ARG A 138 -8.22 17.43 3.90
C ARG A 138 -7.31 16.21 4.06
N SER A 139 -7.44 15.41 5.10
CA SER A 139 -6.62 14.20 5.30
C SER A 139 -7.05 13.06 4.36
N ALA A 140 -8.35 12.95 4.08
CA ALA A 140 -8.86 12.00 3.09
C ALA A 140 -8.40 12.38 1.68
N ALA A 141 -8.52 13.66 1.30
CA ALA A 141 -8.04 14.16 0.01
C ALA A 141 -6.51 14.04 -0.11
N ALA A 142 -5.77 14.37 0.95
CA ALA A 142 -4.31 14.19 0.97
C ALA A 142 -3.93 12.71 0.87
N GLY A 143 -4.62 11.80 1.55
CA GLY A 143 -4.40 10.36 1.43
C GLY A 143 -4.64 9.86 0.02
N LEU A 144 -5.77 10.24 -0.59
CA LEU A 144 -6.10 9.91 -1.98
C LEU A 144 -5.09 10.45 -2.98
N ALA A 145 -4.63 11.69 -2.80
CA ALA A 145 -3.70 12.35 -3.71
C ALA A 145 -2.25 11.85 -3.52
N LEU A 146 -1.81 11.68 -2.28
CA LEU A 146 -0.42 11.32 -1.97
C LEU A 146 -0.17 9.82 -2.09
N PHE A 147 -1.16 8.97 -1.90
CA PHE A 147 -0.98 7.52 -2.01
C PHE A 147 -0.35 7.08 -3.34
N PRO A 148 -0.89 7.43 -4.53
CA PRO A 148 -0.27 7.07 -5.81
C PRO A 148 1.09 7.72 -6.01
N VAL A 149 1.30 8.94 -5.49
CA VAL A 149 2.58 9.66 -5.57
C VAL A 149 3.67 8.96 -4.76
N VAL A 150 3.35 8.54 -3.53
CA VAL A 150 4.29 7.85 -2.65
C VAL A 150 4.54 6.43 -3.17
N ALA A 151 3.51 5.69 -3.57
CA ALA A 151 3.66 4.37 -4.16
C ALA A 151 4.52 4.41 -5.43
N GLY A 152 4.22 5.33 -6.35
CA GLY A 152 5.01 5.52 -7.57
C GLY A 152 6.43 6.02 -7.29
N GLY A 153 6.60 6.92 -6.33
CA GLY A 153 7.89 7.47 -5.93
C GLY A 153 8.81 6.42 -5.30
N VAL A 154 8.27 5.58 -4.41
CA VAL A 154 9.01 4.47 -3.78
C VAL A 154 9.42 3.43 -4.84
N GLN A 155 8.52 3.07 -5.74
CA GLN A 155 8.85 2.16 -6.85
C GLN A 155 9.90 2.77 -7.80
N GLY A 156 9.77 4.05 -8.15
CA GLY A 156 10.73 4.75 -8.99
C GLY A 156 12.12 4.83 -8.36
N LEU A 157 12.19 5.15 -7.06
CA LEU A 157 13.45 5.18 -6.30
C LEU A 157 14.05 3.78 -6.17
N ALA A 158 13.25 2.75 -5.89
CA ALA A 158 13.71 1.38 -5.83
C ALA A 158 14.34 0.94 -7.17
N ARG A 159 13.72 1.28 -8.30
CA ARG A 159 14.30 1.04 -9.63
C ARG A 159 15.64 1.76 -9.81
N LEU A 160 15.71 3.03 -9.45
CA LEU A 160 16.94 3.82 -9.58
C LEU A 160 18.09 3.21 -8.76
N LEU A 161 17.82 2.81 -7.53
CA LEU A 161 18.82 2.21 -6.62
C LEU A 161 19.30 0.84 -7.09
N ASN A 162 18.48 0.11 -7.85
CA ASN A 162 18.78 -1.24 -8.33
C ASN A 162 19.24 -1.28 -9.79
N ARG A 163 19.34 -0.14 -10.48
CA ARG A 163 20.01 -0.05 -11.79
C ARG A 163 21.53 -0.15 -11.60
N ARG A 164 22.05 -1.37 -11.62
CA ARG A 164 23.48 -1.68 -11.69
C ARG A 164 23.70 -2.84 -12.64
#